data_AF-A0A7C1ZNK9-F1
#
_entry.id   AF-A0A7C1ZNK9-F1
#
_cell.length_a   1.000
_cell.length_b   1.000
_cell.length_c   1.000
_cell.angle_alpha   90.00
_cell.angle_beta   90.00
_cell.angle_gamma   90.00
#
_symmetry.space_group_name_H-M   'P 1'
#
loop_
_entity.id
_entity.type
_entity.pdbx_description
1 polymer ?
#
loop_
_entity_poly.entity_id
_entity_poly.type
_entity_poly.pdbx_seq_one_letter_code
_entity_poly.pdbx_strand_id
1 'polypeptide(L)'
;MPTIPKPHAILSETYNEFFKSGELSKTAIKQLEKAFEVITEGGNTATVRPAIYAPKHPNLDFIKNSINISTFDKYIQDLTDRYRQVKDEVDTLENIQVTVLSARFYSSTKVGVMHTEDGKGNAYIEMAFGEHADIISRGEVDPDKYTINKKNKEITTREIAHKEFTYVQDEKGVKKVKLSKEEAIKPVLSDEELETFLDYALKLEKKCNPQECEIARLDDGTLIIQDMRDLEGFLHDATDSEVINFQEEIRGVILEVKNEKDLTKKGDIVITANLDVNLVTQIALVRKPEAVIFTKGSLTAHSVTILRELGVPLLIDHKLNFKSGDKVKITRDGKVTKQ
;
A
#
# COMPACT_ATOMS: atom_id res chain seq x y z
N MET A 1 -17.94 1.98 -12.91
CA MET A 1 -16.50 2.13 -13.10
C MET A 1 -15.99 0.76 -13.50
N PRO A 2 -15.13 0.65 -14.52
CA PRO A 2 -14.46 -0.61 -14.82
C PRO A 2 -13.69 -1.07 -13.57
N THR A 3 -13.99 -2.28 -13.12
CA THR A 3 -13.26 -2.96 -12.05
C THR A 3 -12.76 -4.28 -12.60
N ILE A 4 -11.74 -4.85 -11.97
CA ILE A 4 -11.38 -6.24 -12.27
C ILE A 4 -12.58 -7.16 -11.97
N PRO A 5 -12.79 -8.23 -12.75
CA PRO A 5 -13.76 -9.27 -12.42
C PRO A 5 -13.53 -9.78 -11.00
N LYS A 6 -14.61 -10.20 -10.34
CA LYS A 6 -14.57 -10.66 -8.96
C LYS A 6 -13.50 -11.77 -8.83
N PRO A 7 -12.53 -11.63 -7.91
CA PRO A 7 -11.54 -12.67 -7.68
C PRO A 7 -12.23 -13.96 -7.20
N HIS A 8 -11.65 -15.10 -7.56
CA HIS A 8 -11.96 -16.35 -6.92
C HIS A 8 -11.34 -16.34 -5.51
N ALA A 9 -12.19 -16.40 -4.48
CA ALA A 9 -11.75 -16.44 -3.09
C ALA A 9 -11.70 -17.89 -2.61
N ILE A 10 -10.52 -18.32 -2.17
CA ILE A 10 -10.31 -19.61 -1.53
C ILE A 10 -10.55 -19.42 -0.04
N LEU A 11 -11.61 -20.05 0.45
CA LEU A 11 -12.12 -19.80 1.79
C LEU A 11 -11.18 -20.31 2.89
N SER A 12 -11.35 -19.78 4.10
CA SER A 12 -10.54 -20.14 5.26
C SER A 12 -10.65 -21.61 5.67
N GLU A 13 -11.74 -22.30 5.32
CA GLU A 13 -11.86 -23.74 5.53
C GLU A 13 -10.78 -24.51 4.77
N THR A 14 -10.45 -24.10 3.55
CA THR A 14 -9.39 -24.73 2.74
C THR A 14 -8.03 -24.55 3.40
N TYR A 15 -7.75 -23.37 3.95
CA TYR A 15 -6.54 -23.14 4.74
C TYR A 15 -6.53 -23.98 6.03
N ASN A 16 -7.65 -24.07 6.74
CA ASN A 16 -7.76 -24.82 7.98
C ASN A 16 -7.52 -26.33 7.77
N GLU A 17 -7.97 -26.89 6.65
CA GLU A 17 -7.63 -28.25 6.22
C GLU A 17 -6.12 -28.37 5.97
N PHE A 18 -5.56 -27.46 5.16
CA PHE A 18 -4.14 -27.42 4.84
C PHE A 18 -3.25 -27.30 6.08
N PHE A 19 -3.62 -26.46 7.05
CA PHE A 19 -2.86 -26.26 8.29
C PHE A 19 -2.67 -27.57 9.05
N LYS A 20 -3.70 -28.44 9.05
CA LYS A 20 -3.70 -29.74 9.74
C LYS A 20 -2.96 -30.82 8.97
N SER A 21 -3.15 -30.90 7.65
CA SER A 21 -2.61 -31.98 6.81
C SER A 21 -1.23 -31.68 6.21
N GLY A 22 -0.91 -30.39 6.00
CA GLY A 22 0.21 -29.94 5.18
C GLY A 22 -0.03 -30.00 3.67
N GLU A 23 -1.23 -30.39 3.23
CA GLU A 23 -1.58 -30.62 1.83
C GLU A 23 -3.00 -30.14 1.50
N LEU A 24 -3.20 -29.65 0.27
CA LEU A 24 -4.53 -29.29 -0.22
C LEU A 24 -5.38 -30.54 -0.46
N SER A 25 -6.66 -30.50 -0.08
CA SER A 25 -7.58 -31.60 -0.37
C SER A 25 -7.84 -31.72 -1.88
N LYS A 26 -8.16 -32.94 -2.34
CA LYS A 26 -8.50 -33.20 -3.77
C LYS A 26 -9.66 -32.32 -4.24
N THR A 27 -10.62 -32.05 -3.36
CA THR A 27 -11.75 -31.17 -3.63
C THR A 27 -11.29 -29.73 -3.85
N ALA A 28 -10.38 -29.22 -3.00
CA ALA A 28 -9.81 -27.89 -3.16
C ALA A 28 -9.04 -27.75 -4.47
N ILE A 29 -8.18 -28.72 -4.80
CA ILE A 29 -7.41 -28.73 -6.06
C ILE A 29 -8.33 -28.64 -7.28
N LYS A 30 -9.43 -29.42 -7.30
CA LYS A 30 -10.39 -29.39 -8.41
C LYS A 30 -11.13 -28.04 -8.53
N GLN A 31 -11.42 -27.38 -7.41
CA GLN A 31 -12.03 -26.05 -7.43
C GLN A 31 -11.05 -25.00 -7.96
N LEU A 32 -9.79 -25.09 -7.52
CA LEU A 32 -8.69 -24.23 -7.97
C LEU A 32 -8.40 -24.40 -9.45
N GLU A 33 -8.44 -25.63 -9.97
CA GLU A 33 -8.27 -25.92 -11.40
C GLU A 33 -9.31 -25.20 -12.25
N LYS A 34 -10.59 -25.36 -11.90
CA LYS A 34 -11.69 -24.66 -12.57
C LYS A 34 -11.57 -23.14 -12.46
N ALA A 35 -11.16 -22.62 -11.32
CA ALA A 35 -10.94 -21.19 -11.14
C ALA A 35 -9.79 -20.69 -12.03
N PHE A 36 -8.69 -21.43 -12.08
CA PHE A 36 -7.53 -21.10 -12.89
C PHE A 36 -7.84 -21.10 -14.38
N GLU A 37 -8.59 -22.08 -14.88
CA GLU A 37 -9.05 -22.13 -16.28
C GLU A 37 -9.83 -20.87 -16.67
N VAL A 38 -10.76 -20.42 -15.82
CA VAL A 38 -11.54 -19.19 -16.06
C VAL A 38 -10.66 -17.94 -15.99
N ILE A 39 -9.74 -17.88 -15.03
CA ILE A 39 -8.84 -16.75 -14.84
C ILE A 39 -7.88 -16.59 -16.03
N THR A 40 -7.41 -17.70 -16.58
CA THR A 40 -6.40 -17.74 -17.65
C THR A 40 -6.99 -17.85 -19.05
N GLU A 41 -8.33 -17.90 -19.17
CA GLU A 41 -9.05 -17.91 -20.45
C GLU A 41 -8.54 -16.79 -21.36
N GLY A 42 -8.28 -17.09 -22.64
CA GLY A 42 -7.77 -16.13 -23.61
C GLY A 42 -6.28 -15.82 -23.48
N GLY A 43 -5.49 -16.67 -22.82
CA GLY A 43 -4.03 -16.51 -22.69
C GLY A 43 -3.61 -15.57 -21.57
N ASN A 44 -4.51 -15.30 -20.63
CA ASN A 44 -4.22 -14.47 -19.47
C ASN A 44 -3.46 -15.25 -18.41
N THR A 45 -2.85 -14.54 -17.48
CA THR A 45 -2.15 -15.12 -16.33
C THR A 45 -2.87 -14.80 -15.03
N ALA A 46 -2.64 -15.62 -14.01
CA ALA A 46 -3.25 -15.44 -12.70
C ALA A 46 -2.37 -14.58 -11.78
N THR A 47 -3.02 -13.87 -10.86
CA THR A 47 -2.40 -13.33 -9.64
C THR A 47 -3.02 -14.02 -8.43
N VAL A 48 -2.19 -14.23 -7.41
CA VAL A 48 -2.54 -14.83 -6.12
C VAL A 48 -2.20 -13.82 -5.03
N ARG A 49 -3.22 -13.35 -4.33
CA ARG A 49 -3.11 -12.37 -3.24
C ARG A 49 -3.61 -12.98 -1.93
N PRO A 50 -2.77 -13.12 -0.90
CA PRO A 50 -3.25 -13.51 0.42
C PRO A 50 -4.04 -12.36 1.06
N ALA A 51 -5.18 -12.68 1.66
CA ALA A 51 -5.94 -11.80 2.52
C ALA A 51 -6.02 -12.48 3.89
N ILE A 52 -5.29 -11.95 4.85
CA ILE A 52 -5.09 -12.57 6.16
C ILE A 52 -5.66 -11.64 7.21
N TYR A 53 -6.34 -12.23 8.19
CA TYR A 53 -6.71 -11.56 9.42
C TYR A 53 -6.06 -12.34 10.55
N ALA A 54 -5.00 -11.79 11.14
CA ALA A 54 -4.27 -12.40 12.23
C ALA A 54 -3.85 -11.33 13.25
N PRO A 55 -4.72 -10.92 14.18
CA PRO A 55 -4.48 -9.77 15.08
C PRO A 55 -3.22 -9.89 15.95
N LYS A 56 -2.78 -11.11 16.24
CA LYS A 56 -1.54 -11.38 17.01
C LYS A 56 -0.28 -11.44 16.16
N HIS A 57 -0.42 -11.47 14.83
CA HIS A 57 0.65 -11.64 13.84
C HIS A 57 0.50 -10.63 12.69
N PRO A 58 0.56 -9.31 12.95
CA PRO A 58 0.31 -8.28 11.94
C PRO A 58 1.30 -8.28 10.78
N ASN A 59 2.47 -8.92 10.94
CA ASN A 59 3.43 -9.10 9.86
C ASN A 59 2.87 -9.95 8.70
N LEU A 60 1.88 -10.80 8.97
CA LEU A 60 1.27 -11.67 7.97
C LEU A 60 0.44 -10.93 6.92
N ASP A 61 -0.04 -9.73 7.25
CA ASP A 61 -0.79 -8.88 6.33
C ASP A 61 0.08 -8.40 5.15
N PHE A 62 1.41 -8.55 5.26
CA PHE A 62 2.39 -8.11 4.25
C PHE A 62 3.02 -9.27 3.46
N ILE A 63 2.42 -10.46 3.50
CA ILE A 63 2.85 -11.55 2.63
C ILE A 63 2.68 -11.12 1.15
N LYS A 64 3.76 -11.25 0.37
CA LYS A 64 3.82 -10.75 -1.00
C LYS A 64 2.79 -11.44 -1.91
N ASN A 65 2.22 -10.64 -2.82
CA ASN A 65 1.44 -11.14 -3.93
C ASN A 65 2.30 -11.94 -4.92
N SER A 66 1.75 -13.01 -5.49
CA SER A 66 2.29 -13.66 -6.68
C SER A 66 1.51 -13.19 -7.91
N ILE A 67 2.22 -13.03 -9.03
CA ILE A 67 1.72 -12.41 -10.25
C ILE A 67 2.18 -13.22 -11.46
N ASN A 68 1.53 -13.00 -12.60
CA ASN A 68 1.92 -13.58 -13.88
C ASN A 68 2.05 -15.11 -13.88
N ILE A 69 1.13 -15.80 -13.19
CA ILE A 69 1.16 -17.25 -13.10
C ILE A 69 0.47 -17.84 -14.32
N SER A 70 1.26 -18.48 -15.20
CA SER A 70 0.79 -18.99 -16.49
C SER A 70 0.49 -20.49 -16.52
N THR A 71 0.82 -21.24 -15.46
CA THR A 71 0.56 -22.68 -15.40
C THR A 71 -0.12 -23.06 -14.09
N PHE A 72 -0.97 -24.09 -14.16
CA PHE A 72 -1.70 -24.57 -12.99
C PHE A 72 -0.78 -25.12 -11.89
N ASP A 73 0.30 -25.81 -12.27
CA ASP A 73 1.28 -26.32 -11.30
C ASP A 73 1.94 -25.18 -10.50
N LYS A 74 2.31 -24.09 -11.17
CA LYS A 74 2.87 -22.91 -10.49
C LYS A 74 1.82 -22.24 -9.62
N TYR A 75 0.57 -22.18 -10.07
CA TYR A 75 -0.54 -21.61 -9.30
C TYR A 75 -0.80 -22.36 -8.00
N ILE A 76 -0.81 -23.70 -8.04
CA ILE A 76 -0.91 -24.52 -6.84
C ILE A 76 0.31 -24.36 -5.95
N GLN A 77 1.51 -24.35 -6.53
CA GLN A 77 2.75 -24.14 -5.78
C GLN A 77 2.74 -22.80 -5.04
N ASP A 78 2.48 -21.70 -5.73
CA ASP A 78 2.42 -20.34 -5.17
C ASP A 78 1.42 -20.26 -4.01
N LEU A 79 0.19 -20.74 -4.21
CA LEU A 79 -0.84 -20.76 -3.16
C LEU A 79 -0.37 -21.56 -1.95
N THR A 80 0.19 -22.75 -2.18
CA THR A 80 0.64 -23.63 -1.10
C THR A 80 1.80 -23.02 -0.33
N ASP A 81 2.73 -22.35 -1.02
CA ASP A 81 3.85 -21.66 -0.40
C ASP A 81 3.39 -20.51 0.50
N ARG A 82 2.33 -19.78 0.10
CA ARG A 82 1.70 -18.76 0.96
C ARG A 82 1.07 -19.38 2.20
N TYR A 83 0.34 -20.48 2.05
CA TYR A 83 -0.21 -21.20 3.19
C TYR A 83 0.86 -21.72 4.15
N ARG A 84 1.97 -22.24 3.62
CA ARG A 84 3.14 -22.64 4.43
C ARG A 84 3.72 -21.44 5.17
N GLN A 85 3.93 -20.32 4.48
CA GLN A 85 4.46 -19.11 5.09
C GLN A 85 3.60 -18.63 6.27
N VAL A 86 2.26 -18.65 6.13
CA VAL A 86 1.38 -18.33 7.27
C VAL A 86 1.53 -19.36 8.39
N LYS A 87 1.53 -20.65 8.03
CA LYS A 87 1.64 -21.75 9.01
C LYS A 87 2.94 -21.69 9.81
N ASP A 88 4.04 -21.34 9.17
CA ASP A 88 5.36 -21.28 9.81
C ASP A 88 5.48 -20.13 10.84
N GLU A 89 4.61 -19.12 10.74
CA GLU A 89 4.57 -17.97 11.65
C GLU A 89 3.54 -18.13 12.79
N VAL A 90 2.68 -19.17 12.73
CA VAL A 90 1.54 -19.31 13.65
C VAL A 90 1.40 -20.73 14.22
N ASP A 91 1.40 -20.82 15.55
CA ASP A 91 1.35 -22.11 16.26
C ASP A 91 -0.07 -22.71 16.31
N THR A 92 -1.10 -21.88 16.19
CA THR A 92 -2.50 -22.30 16.27
C THR A 92 -3.35 -21.51 15.29
N LEU A 93 -4.50 -22.07 14.88
CA LEU A 93 -5.49 -21.37 14.05
C LEU A 93 -6.34 -20.34 14.83
N GLU A 94 -6.09 -20.14 16.12
CA GLU A 94 -6.96 -19.32 16.96
C GLU A 94 -6.90 -17.84 16.56
N ASN A 95 -8.05 -17.29 16.15
CA ASN A 95 -8.19 -15.93 15.62
C ASN A 95 -7.40 -15.67 14.33
N ILE A 96 -7.21 -16.69 13.50
CA ILE A 96 -6.61 -16.56 12.18
C ILE A 96 -7.64 -16.90 11.11
N GLN A 97 -7.83 -15.99 10.17
CA GLN A 97 -8.57 -16.24 8.94
C GLN A 97 -7.61 -16.00 7.78
N VAL A 98 -7.44 -17.01 6.94
CA VAL A 98 -6.65 -16.88 5.71
C VAL A 98 -7.60 -17.11 4.55
N THR A 99 -7.67 -16.15 3.65
CA THR A 99 -8.27 -16.30 2.34
C THR A 99 -7.20 -16.04 1.30
N VAL A 100 -7.25 -16.74 0.18
CA VAL A 100 -6.39 -16.41 -0.95
C VAL A 100 -7.28 -16.00 -2.11
N LEU A 101 -7.05 -14.78 -2.60
CA LEU A 101 -7.74 -14.21 -3.73
C LEU A 101 -6.94 -14.55 -4.99
N SER A 102 -7.61 -15.18 -5.94
CA SER A 102 -7.05 -15.46 -7.26
C SER A 102 -7.80 -14.67 -8.31
N ALA A 103 -7.09 -13.85 -9.06
CA ALA A 103 -7.67 -12.98 -10.08
C ALA A 103 -6.90 -13.10 -11.39
N ARG A 104 -7.52 -12.61 -12.46
CA ARG A 104 -6.79 -12.31 -13.69
C ARG A 104 -5.78 -11.21 -13.40
N PHE A 105 -4.56 -11.44 -13.85
CA PHE A 105 -3.54 -10.42 -13.89
C PHE A 105 -3.81 -9.48 -15.06
N TYR A 106 -3.79 -8.17 -14.80
CA TYR A 106 -3.97 -7.13 -15.81
C TYR A 106 -2.72 -6.28 -15.89
N SER A 107 -2.04 -6.32 -17.04
CA SER A 107 -0.87 -5.48 -17.28
C SER A 107 -1.24 -4.01 -17.33
N SER A 108 -0.45 -3.22 -16.61
CA SER A 108 -0.64 -1.80 -16.37
C SER A 108 0.57 -1.00 -16.89
N THR A 109 0.27 0.11 -17.55
CA THR A 109 1.25 1.10 -18.00
C THR A 109 1.49 2.18 -16.96
N LYS A 110 0.55 2.36 -16.03
CA LYS A 110 0.61 3.33 -14.94
C LYS A 110 -0.14 2.76 -13.74
N VAL A 111 0.38 2.99 -12.56
CA VAL A 111 -0.19 2.52 -11.29
C VAL A 111 -0.12 3.62 -10.25
N GLY A 112 -1.05 3.58 -9.30
CA GLY A 112 -1.17 4.61 -8.30
C GLY A 112 -2.05 4.26 -7.13
N VAL A 113 -2.09 5.19 -6.19
CA VAL A 113 -3.02 5.19 -5.07
C VAL A 113 -3.81 6.48 -5.12
N MET A 114 -5.12 6.38 -4.92
CA MET A 114 -6.03 7.51 -4.84
C MET A 114 -6.75 7.52 -3.50
N HIS A 115 -6.66 8.62 -2.77
CA HIS A 115 -7.58 8.93 -1.69
C HIS A 115 -8.72 9.76 -2.26
N THR A 116 -9.96 9.31 -2.08
CA THR A 116 -11.12 10.05 -2.61
C THR A 116 -11.39 11.36 -1.85
N GLU A 117 -10.85 11.47 -0.63
CA GLU A 117 -10.95 12.64 0.25
C GLU A 117 -9.60 12.87 0.95
N ASP A 118 -9.21 14.13 1.14
CA ASP A 118 -8.02 14.53 1.91
C ASP A 118 -8.36 15.23 3.24
N GLY A 119 -9.65 15.39 3.54
CA GLY A 119 -10.18 16.12 4.69
C GLY A 119 -10.46 17.59 4.41
N LYS A 120 -10.16 18.07 3.20
CA LYS A 120 -10.34 19.46 2.75
C LYS A 120 -11.29 19.57 1.55
N GLY A 121 -11.94 18.47 1.17
CA GLY A 121 -12.85 18.39 0.03
C GLY A 121 -12.13 18.16 -1.29
N ASN A 122 -10.93 17.59 -1.27
CA ASN A 122 -10.16 17.25 -2.48
C ASN A 122 -9.95 15.74 -2.61
N ALA A 123 -9.75 15.28 -3.85
CA ALA A 123 -9.18 13.97 -4.12
C ALA A 123 -7.65 14.11 -4.23
N TYR A 124 -6.92 13.14 -3.70
CA TYR A 124 -5.46 13.10 -3.74
C TYR A 124 -5.00 11.84 -4.47
N ILE A 125 -4.07 11.99 -5.41
CA ILE A 125 -3.62 10.93 -6.30
C ILE A 125 -2.09 10.90 -6.34
N GLU A 126 -1.51 9.73 -6.11
CA GLU A 126 -0.09 9.44 -6.35
C GLU A 126 0.05 8.43 -7.47
N MET A 127 0.91 8.70 -8.46
CA MET A 127 1.05 7.86 -9.65
C MET A 127 2.49 7.68 -10.08
N ALA A 128 2.79 6.49 -10.59
CA ALA A 128 4.07 6.11 -11.19
C ALA A 128 3.85 5.36 -12.51
N PHE A 129 4.90 5.32 -13.34
CA PHE A 129 4.89 4.53 -14.56
C PHE A 129 5.04 3.03 -14.26
N GLY A 130 4.41 2.21 -15.10
CA GLY A 130 4.57 0.77 -15.15
C GLY A 130 3.60 0.00 -14.24
N GLU A 131 4.07 -1.13 -13.77
CA GLU A 131 3.33 -2.13 -13.01
C GLU A 131 3.49 -1.98 -11.49
N HIS A 132 2.53 -2.52 -10.74
CA HIS A 132 2.47 -2.66 -9.28
C HIS A 132 2.39 -1.35 -8.48
N ALA A 133 1.21 -0.99 -7.98
CA ALA A 133 1.02 0.17 -7.10
C ALA A 133 1.93 0.13 -5.85
N ASP A 134 2.29 -1.07 -5.37
CA ASP A 134 3.26 -1.32 -4.29
C ASP A 134 4.57 -0.54 -4.40
N ILE A 135 5.01 -0.17 -5.60
CA ILE A 135 6.28 0.55 -5.80
C ILE A 135 6.24 1.95 -5.18
N ILE A 136 5.04 2.55 -5.17
CA ILE A 136 4.78 3.83 -4.53
C ILE A 136 4.67 3.62 -3.03
N SER A 137 3.88 2.63 -2.61
CA SER A 137 3.61 2.43 -1.19
C SER A 137 4.83 1.92 -0.41
N ARG A 138 5.81 1.29 -1.08
CA ARG A 138 7.13 0.94 -0.52
C ARG A 138 8.15 2.07 -0.58
N GLY A 139 7.82 3.20 -1.22
CA GLY A 139 8.75 4.31 -1.43
C GLY A 139 9.93 3.97 -2.32
N GLU A 140 9.77 3.05 -3.27
CA GLU A 140 10.83 2.67 -4.21
C GLU A 140 11.02 3.71 -5.33
N VAL A 141 9.96 4.45 -5.66
CA VAL A 141 9.94 5.52 -6.67
C VAL A 141 9.24 6.73 -6.09
N ASP A 142 9.75 7.93 -6.38
CA ASP A 142 9.06 9.18 -6.09
C ASP A 142 7.90 9.35 -7.10
N PRO A 143 6.64 9.33 -6.67
CA PRO A 143 5.48 9.41 -7.56
C PRO A 143 5.19 10.86 -7.97
N ASP A 144 4.44 11.02 -9.05
CA ASP A 144 3.74 12.28 -9.28
C ASP A 144 2.59 12.42 -8.30
N LYS A 145 2.38 13.64 -7.79
CA LYS A 145 1.31 13.96 -6.85
C LYS A 145 0.33 14.94 -7.45
N TYR A 146 -0.95 14.65 -7.30
CA TYR A 146 -2.03 15.49 -7.79
C TYR A 146 -3.07 15.69 -6.68
N THR A 147 -3.51 16.94 -6.50
CA THR A 147 -4.65 17.27 -5.64
C THR A 147 -5.70 17.93 -6.52
N ILE A 148 -6.93 17.43 -6.45
CA ILE A 148 -8.03 17.88 -7.29
C ILE A 148 -9.20 18.28 -6.42
N ASN A 149 -9.63 19.54 -6.50
CA ASN A 149 -10.77 20.01 -5.76
C ASN A 149 -12.07 19.39 -6.30
N LYS A 150 -12.81 18.71 -5.43
CA LYS A 150 -14.01 17.95 -5.87
C LYS A 150 -15.16 18.84 -6.32
N LYS A 151 -15.20 20.10 -5.87
CA LYS A 151 -16.32 21.02 -6.14
C LYS A 151 -16.18 21.72 -7.49
N ASN A 152 -15.01 22.30 -7.77
CA ASN A 152 -14.77 23.03 -9.03
C ASN A 152 -13.95 22.22 -10.06
N LYS A 153 -13.49 21.01 -9.68
CA LYS A 153 -12.67 20.10 -10.50
C LYS A 153 -11.29 20.64 -10.88
N GLU A 154 -10.84 21.69 -10.22
CA GLU A 154 -9.54 22.30 -10.45
C GLU A 154 -8.43 21.42 -9.87
N ILE A 155 -7.37 21.22 -10.65
CA ILE A 155 -6.14 20.57 -10.18
C ILE A 155 -5.34 21.63 -9.43
N THR A 156 -5.44 21.62 -8.10
CA THR A 156 -4.81 22.63 -7.23
C THR A 156 -3.33 22.35 -7.00
N THR A 157 -2.91 21.09 -7.12
CA THR A 157 -1.51 20.68 -6.97
C THR A 157 -1.13 19.75 -8.12
N ARG A 158 0.04 20.00 -8.72
CA ARG A 158 0.69 19.13 -9.70
C ARG A 158 2.19 19.10 -9.44
N GLU A 159 2.65 18.05 -8.76
CA GLU A 159 4.07 17.83 -8.51
C GLU A 159 4.55 16.66 -9.35
N ILE A 160 5.46 16.93 -10.30
CA ILE A 160 6.00 15.93 -11.20
C ILE A 160 7.36 15.50 -10.68
N ALA A 161 7.47 14.25 -10.26
CA ALA A 161 8.70 13.69 -9.71
C ALA A 161 9.63 13.17 -10.80
N HIS A 162 10.92 13.11 -10.50
CA HIS A 162 11.90 12.44 -11.34
C HIS A 162 11.91 10.93 -11.04
N LYS A 163 11.26 10.15 -11.91
CA LYS A 163 11.12 8.70 -11.78
C LYS A 163 12.34 8.02 -12.41
N GLU A 164 13.30 7.55 -11.60
CA GLU A 164 14.55 6.96 -12.13
C GLU A 164 14.31 5.67 -12.91
N PHE A 165 13.32 4.87 -12.51
CA PHE A 165 13.01 3.59 -13.11
C PHE A 165 11.51 3.31 -13.05
N THR A 166 11.11 2.28 -13.76
CA THR A 166 9.77 1.70 -13.77
C THR A 166 9.88 0.18 -13.73
N TYR A 167 8.78 -0.51 -13.43
CA TYR A 167 8.65 -1.94 -13.60
C TYR A 167 7.77 -2.23 -14.80
N VAL A 168 8.28 -3.07 -15.70
CA VAL A 168 7.52 -3.55 -16.86
C VAL A 168 7.40 -5.06 -16.76
N GLN A 169 6.31 -5.60 -17.28
CA GLN A 169 6.10 -7.03 -17.35
C GLN A 169 6.57 -7.59 -18.69
N ASP A 170 7.20 -8.76 -18.65
CA ASP A 170 7.46 -9.61 -19.80
C ASP A 170 7.06 -11.08 -19.51
N GLU A 171 7.29 -11.98 -20.47
CA GLU A 171 6.96 -13.41 -20.35
C GLU A 171 7.67 -14.11 -19.19
N LYS A 172 8.76 -13.55 -18.66
CA LYS A 172 9.57 -14.11 -17.57
C LYS A 172 9.22 -13.49 -16.22
N GLY A 173 8.33 -12.50 -16.17
CA GLY A 173 7.88 -11.83 -14.96
C GLY A 173 8.08 -10.32 -15.03
N VAL A 174 8.30 -9.71 -13.87
CA VAL A 174 8.42 -8.26 -13.76
C VAL A 174 9.88 -7.85 -13.69
N LYS A 175 10.24 -6.88 -14.52
CA LYS A 175 11.61 -6.38 -14.67
C LYS A 175 11.68 -4.89 -14.37
N LYS A 176 12.69 -4.52 -13.57
CA LYS A 176 13.08 -3.13 -13.34
C LYS A 176 13.79 -2.57 -14.57
N VAL A 177 13.28 -1.48 -15.12
CA VAL A 177 13.82 -0.80 -16.30
C VAL A 177 14.11 0.65 -15.96
N LYS A 178 15.32 1.11 -16.26
CA LYS A 178 15.73 2.50 -16.08
C LYS A 178 15.01 3.36 -17.12
N LEU A 179 14.39 4.46 -16.69
CA LEU A 179 13.76 5.42 -17.59
C LEU A 179 14.82 6.30 -18.26
N SER A 180 14.57 6.71 -19.49
CA SER A 180 15.39 7.75 -20.11
C SER A 180 15.21 9.08 -19.36
N LYS A 181 16.17 10.00 -19.51
CA LYS A 181 16.07 11.33 -18.88
C LYS A 181 14.81 12.09 -19.28
N GLU A 182 14.31 11.85 -20.49
CA GLU A 182 13.09 12.48 -20.99
C GLU A 182 11.84 11.85 -20.39
N GLU A 183 11.77 10.51 -20.32
CA GLU A 183 10.63 9.80 -19.72
C GLU A 183 10.53 10.01 -18.21
N ALA A 184 11.68 10.07 -17.51
CA ALA A 184 11.75 10.20 -16.06
C ALA A 184 11.02 11.44 -15.52
N ILE A 185 10.93 12.50 -16.32
CA ILE A 185 10.31 13.79 -15.95
C ILE A 185 8.94 14.01 -16.59
N LYS A 186 8.43 13.05 -17.37
CA LYS A 186 7.08 13.16 -17.95
C LYS A 186 6.02 13.03 -16.85
N PRO A 187 4.93 13.83 -16.93
CA PRO A 187 3.75 13.58 -16.14
C PRO A 187 3.22 12.18 -16.42
N VAL A 188 2.88 11.45 -15.36
CA VAL A 188 2.31 10.11 -15.47
C VAL A 188 0.89 10.19 -16.00
N LEU A 189 0.04 11.08 -15.46
CA LEU A 189 -1.34 11.21 -15.90
C LEU A 189 -1.56 12.43 -16.80
N SER A 190 -2.44 12.28 -17.79
CA SER A 190 -3.04 13.40 -18.50
C SER A 190 -4.20 14.00 -17.71
N ASP A 191 -4.62 15.21 -18.10
CA ASP A 191 -5.76 15.90 -17.47
C ASP A 191 -7.05 15.11 -17.65
N GLU A 192 -7.26 14.47 -18.80
CA GLU A 192 -8.41 13.59 -19.06
C GLU A 192 -8.43 12.35 -18.15
N GLU A 193 -7.26 11.78 -17.87
CA GLU A 193 -7.14 10.64 -16.96
C GLU A 193 -7.40 11.07 -15.51
N LEU A 194 -6.91 12.24 -15.10
CA LEU A 194 -7.19 12.84 -13.78
C LEU A 194 -8.68 13.13 -13.60
N GLU A 195 -9.35 13.70 -14.61
CA GLU A 195 -10.79 13.93 -14.60
C GLU A 195 -11.58 12.62 -14.48
N THR A 196 -11.12 11.56 -15.14
CA THR A 196 -11.76 10.24 -15.05
C THR A 196 -11.63 9.64 -13.66
N PHE A 197 -10.44 9.70 -13.04
CA PHE A 197 -10.26 9.24 -11.67
C PHE A 197 -11.03 10.09 -10.65
N LEU A 198 -11.15 11.40 -10.87
CA LEU A 198 -12.01 12.26 -10.06
C LEU A 198 -13.48 11.82 -10.15
N ASP A 199 -13.99 11.52 -11.36
CA ASP A 199 -15.34 10.99 -11.54
C ASP A 199 -15.51 9.64 -10.81
N TYR A 200 -14.49 8.80 -10.79
CA TYR A 200 -14.51 7.55 -10.04
C TYR A 200 -14.61 7.80 -8.53
N ALA A 201 -13.77 8.69 -7.97
CA ALA A 201 -13.82 9.08 -6.57
C ALA A 201 -15.22 9.59 -6.16
N LEU A 202 -15.79 10.51 -6.95
CA LEU A 202 -17.14 11.05 -6.71
C LEU A 202 -18.25 10.00 -6.80
N LYS A 203 -18.09 8.97 -7.63
CA LYS A 203 -19.04 7.85 -7.75
C LYS A 203 -18.93 6.88 -6.58
N LEU A 204 -17.72 6.66 -6.07
CA LEU A 204 -17.48 5.82 -4.89
C LEU A 204 -18.09 6.44 -3.63
N GLU A 205 -17.79 7.71 -3.34
CA GLU A 205 -18.28 8.40 -2.14
C GLU A 205 -19.81 8.52 -2.06
N LYS A 206 -20.52 8.37 -3.19
CA LYS A 206 -21.98 8.29 -3.20
C LYS A 206 -22.53 6.95 -2.67
N LYS A 207 -21.68 5.93 -2.58
CA LYS A 207 -22.05 4.55 -2.27
C LYS A 207 -21.40 4.02 -0.99
N CYS A 208 -20.20 4.50 -0.67
CA CYS A 208 -19.43 4.13 0.51
C CYS A 208 -18.82 5.38 1.16
N ASN A 209 -18.20 5.19 2.33
CA ASN A 209 -17.37 6.20 2.97
C ASN A 209 -16.23 6.63 2.03
N PRO A 210 -15.49 7.71 2.31
CA PRO A 210 -14.24 7.99 1.61
C PRO A 210 -13.34 6.75 1.54
N GLN A 211 -12.69 6.56 0.40
CA GLN A 211 -11.92 5.36 0.10
C GLN A 211 -10.46 5.68 -0.18
N GLU A 212 -9.59 4.77 0.21
CA GLU A 212 -8.27 4.59 -0.38
C GLU A 212 -8.39 3.54 -1.50
N CYS A 213 -7.91 3.86 -2.69
CA CYS A 213 -8.05 3.03 -3.88
C CYS A 213 -6.70 2.76 -4.52
N GLU A 214 -6.39 1.49 -4.81
CA GLU A 214 -5.37 1.16 -5.79
C GLU A 214 -5.95 1.39 -7.19
N ILE A 215 -5.27 2.20 -7.99
CA ILE A 215 -5.72 2.58 -9.34
C ILE A 215 -4.66 2.24 -10.38
N ALA A 216 -5.12 1.94 -11.59
CA ALA A 216 -4.22 1.62 -12.69
C ALA A 216 -4.77 2.05 -14.04
N ARG A 217 -3.84 2.25 -14.98
CA ARG A 217 -4.12 2.36 -16.41
C ARG A 217 -3.55 1.13 -17.11
N LEU A 218 -4.43 0.35 -17.72
CA LEU A 218 -4.05 -0.86 -18.45
C LEU A 218 -3.37 -0.54 -19.79
N ASP A 219 -2.77 -1.56 -20.41
CA ASP A 219 -2.11 -1.46 -21.72
C ASP A 219 -3.05 -0.97 -22.84
N ASP A 220 -4.33 -1.34 -22.76
CA ASP A 220 -5.38 -0.89 -23.70
C ASP A 220 -5.89 0.53 -23.42
N GLY A 221 -5.33 1.21 -22.41
CA GLY A 221 -5.71 2.55 -21.98
C GLY A 221 -6.87 2.61 -21.00
N THR A 222 -7.46 1.48 -20.62
CA THR A 222 -8.55 1.44 -19.64
C THR A 222 -8.08 1.87 -18.25
N LEU A 223 -8.80 2.79 -17.62
CA LEU A 223 -8.59 3.17 -16.22
C LEU A 223 -9.47 2.33 -15.31
N ILE A 224 -8.85 1.69 -14.32
CA ILE A 224 -9.50 0.77 -13.39
C ILE A 224 -9.21 1.13 -11.93
N ILE A 225 -10.10 0.66 -11.05
CA ILE A 225 -9.82 0.51 -9.61
C ILE A 225 -9.49 -0.97 -9.38
N GLN A 226 -8.30 -1.23 -8.85
CA GLN A 226 -7.78 -2.58 -8.59
C GLN A 226 -8.21 -3.07 -7.21
N ASP A 227 -8.16 -2.19 -6.21
CA ASP A 227 -8.56 -2.47 -4.84
C ASP A 227 -9.10 -1.20 -4.18
N MET A 228 -9.90 -1.35 -3.12
CA MET A 228 -10.41 -0.24 -2.34
C MET A 228 -10.68 -0.63 -0.89
N ARG A 229 -10.48 0.32 0.02
CA ARG A 229 -10.79 0.19 1.45
C ARG A 229 -11.22 1.52 2.05
N ASP A 230 -11.92 1.45 3.18
CA ASP A 230 -12.33 2.64 3.92
C ASP A 230 -11.12 3.48 4.33
N LEU A 231 -11.23 4.78 4.12
CA LEU A 231 -10.20 5.77 4.44
C LEU A 231 -10.40 6.27 5.87
N GLU A 232 -9.55 5.86 6.81
CA GLU A 232 -9.61 6.25 8.23
C GLU A 232 -8.59 7.36 8.58
N GLY A 233 -8.91 8.22 9.56
CA GLY A 233 -7.89 8.98 10.31
C GLY A 233 -7.35 10.32 9.77
N PHE A 234 -8.00 10.98 8.79
CA PHE A 234 -7.49 12.26 8.26
C PHE A 234 -7.89 13.48 9.12
N LEU A 235 -6.90 14.17 9.66
CA LEU A 235 -6.97 15.59 10.07
C LEU A 235 -5.83 16.32 9.36
N HIS A 236 -6.13 17.04 8.29
CA HIS A 236 -5.12 17.70 7.48
C HIS A 236 -5.09 19.21 7.78
N ASP A 237 -4.10 19.68 8.53
CA ASP A 237 -3.74 21.12 8.64
C ASP A 237 -2.37 21.29 7.94
N ALA A 238 -2.32 21.68 6.67
CA ALA A 238 -1.98 23.05 6.28
C ALA A 238 -0.55 23.53 6.65
N THR A 239 0.48 22.72 6.43
CA THR A 239 1.86 23.18 6.14
C THR A 239 2.57 22.18 5.21
N ASP A 240 3.85 22.43 4.85
CA ASP A 240 4.75 21.55 4.07
C ASP A 240 4.93 20.10 4.63
N SER A 241 4.18 19.77 5.67
CA SER A 241 4.26 18.55 6.45
C SER A 241 2.87 17.88 6.47
N GLU A 242 2.84 16.57 6.33
CA GLU A 242 1.58 15.81 6.37
C GLU A 242 1.39 15.23 7.77
N VAL A 243 0.27 15.60 8.42
CA VAL A 243 -0.01 15.30 9.83
C VAL A 243 -1.15 14.30 9.90
N ILE A 244 -0.99 13.22 10.69
CA ILE A 244 -2.02 12.20 10.87
C ILE A 244 -2.11 11.83 12.36
N ASN A 245 -3.34 11.69 12.87
CA ASN A 245 -3.65 11.24 14.23
C ASN A 245 -3.13 12.11 15.40
N PHE A 246 -2.73 13.37 15.18
CA PHE A 246 -2.37 14.29 16.27
C PHE A 246 -3.61 14.89 16.96
N GLN A 247 -3.90 14.45 18.19
CA GLN A 247 -4.98 15.00 19.02
C GLN A 247 -4.51 16.09 19.99
N GLU A 248 -3.22 16.11 20.34
CA GLU A 248 -2.61 17.04 21.30
C GLU A 248 -1.16 17.39 20.99
N GLU A 249 -0.62 18.39 21.70
CA GLU A 249 0.80 18.75 21.61
C GLU A 249 1.63 17.64 22.25
N ILE A 250 2.66 17.18 21.55
CA ILE A 250 3.56 16.13 22.00
C ILE A 250 4.93 16.74 22.30
N ARG A 251 5.55 16.36 23.42
CA ARG A 251 6.89 16.80 23.82
C ARG A 251 7.73 15.61 24.20
N GLY A 252 8.87 15.46 23.55
CA GLY A 252 9.66 14.26 23.73
C GLY A 252 11.09 14.39 23.25
N VAL A 253 11.87 13.39 23.62
CA VAL A 253 13.23 13.19 23.14
C VAL A 253 13.18 12.38 21.85
N ILE A 254 13.82 12.89 20.80
CA ILE A 254 13.97 12.22 19.51
C ILE A 254 14.83 10.97 19.67
N LEU A 255 14.43 9.91 18.97
CA LEU A 255 15.22 8.74 18.65
C LEU A 255 15.29 8.58 17.12
N GLU A 256 16.48 8.76 16.54
CA GLU A 256 16.75 8.44 15.14
C GLU A 256 16.88 6.92 14.98
N VAL A 257 15.97 6.31 14.22
CA VAL A 257 15.97 4.87 13.92
C VAL A 257 16.34 4.65 12.46
N LYS A 258 17.43 3.92 12.20
CA LYS A 258 17.85 3.55 10.83
C LYS A 258 17.60 2.08 10.53
N ASN A 259 17.69 1.25 11.57
CA ASN A 259 17.51 -0.19 11.50
C ASN A 259 17.07 -0.73 12.87
N GLU A 260 16.76 -2.02 12.93
CA GLU A 260 16.24 -2.71 14.11
C GLU A 260 17.14 -2.59 15.35
N LYS A 261 18.46 -2.46 15.20
CA LYS A 261 19.38 -2.35 16.35
C LYS A 261 19.16 -1.07 17.15
N ASP A 262 18.69 -0.01 16.50
CA ASP A 262 18.41 1.28 17.14
C ASP A 262 17.18 1.21 18.06
N LEU A 263 16.31 0.22 17.90
CA LEU A 263 15.10 0.05 18.72
C LEU A 263 15.44 -0.18 20.21
N THR A 264 16.63 -0.67 20.53
CA THR A 264 17.07 -0.84 21.93
C THR A 264 17.28 0.48 22.68
N LYS A 265 17.38 1.61 21.97
CA LYS A 265 17.67 2.93 22.54
C LYS A 265 16.40 3.63 23.01
N LYS A 266 16.55 4.52 24.00
CA LYS A 266 15.44 5.33 24.55
C LYS A 266 15.14 6.57 23.70
N GLY A 267 13.90 7.02 23.78
CA GLY A 267 13.33 8.19 23.12
C GLY A 267 11.82 8.04 23.02
N ASP A 268 11.13 9.17 23.05
CA ASP A 268 9.66 9.26 23.10
C ASP A 268 9.09 9.41 21.69
N ILE A 269 9.82 10.09 20.81
CA ILE A 269 9.44 10.36 19.41
C ILE A 269 10.46 9.70 18.49
N VAL A 270 10.00 8.90 17.53
CA VAL A 270 10.88 8.26 16.54
C VAL A 270 10.99 9.13 15.30
N ILE A 271 12.20 9.37 14.79
CA ILE A 271 12.44 9.94 13.46
C ILE A 271 13.13 8.92 12.57
N THR A 272 12.63 8.72 11.35
CA THR A 272 13.23 7.77 10.41
C THR A 272 13.00 8.15 8.95
N ALA A 273 13.95 7.77 8.10
CA ALA A 273 13.80 7.81 6.64
C ALA A 273 13.49 6.41 6.08
N ASN A 274 13.37 5.40 6.94
CA ASN A 274 13.22 4.00 6.55
C ASN A 274 11.73 3.64 6.53
N LEU A 275 11.25 3.29 5.34
CA LEU A 275 9.86 2.89 5.07
C LEU A 275 9.70 1.36 4.99
N ASP A 276 10.69 0.61 5.50
CA ASP A 276 10.55 -0.84 5.61
C ASP A 276 9.41 -1.19 6.56
N VAL A 277 8.45 -1.95 6.04
CA VAL A 277 7.23 -2.32 6.76
C VAL A 277 7.54 -3.11 8.03
N ASN A 278 8.49 -4.05 8.00
CA ASN A 278 8.82 -4.84 9.17
C ASN A 278 9.40 -3.97 10.30
N LEU A 279 10.30 -3.05 9.94
CA LEU A 279 10.87 -2.10 10.91
C LEU A 279 9.78 -1.17 11.48
N VAL A 280 8.91 -0.63 10.63
CA VAL A 280 7.84 0.28 11.06
C VAL A 280 6.82 -0.43 11.96
N THR A 281 6.45 -1.66 11.65
CA THR A 281 5.60 -2.49 12.51
C THR A 281 6.26 -2.74 13.87
N GLN A 282 7.57 -3.01 13.90
CA GLN A 282 8.31 -3.13 15.16
C GLN A 282 8.38 -1.81 15.93
N ILE A 283 8.57 -0.67 15.26
CA ILE A 283 8.50 0.66 15.88
C ILE A 283 7.14 0.83 16.57
N ALA A 284 6.05 0.56 15.85
CA ALA A 284 4.69 0.74 16.37
C ALA A 284 4.39 -0.18 17.57
N LEU A 285 4.65 -1.48 17.43
CA LEU A 285 4.20 -2.49 18.40
C LEU A 285 5.15 -2.70 19.57
N VAL A 286 6.46 -2.55 19.34
CA VAL A 286 7.50 -2.79 20.35
C VAL A 286 7.90 -1.48 21.01
N ARG A 287 8.19 -0.43 20.22
CA ARG A 287 8.63 0.85 20.81
C ARG A 287 7.50 1.70 21.32
N LYS A 288 6.31 1.63 20.72
CA LYS A 288 5.12 2.41 21.11
C LYS A 288 5.48 3.88 21.37
N PRO A 289 6.09 4.58 20.40
CA PRO A 289 6.46 5.98 20.58
C PRO A 289 5.21 6.86 20.70
N GLU A 290 5.37 8.04 21.28
CA GLU A 290 4.31 9.06 21.31
C GLU A 290 4.01 9.60 19.91
N ALA A 291 5.03 9.65 19.03
CA ALA A 291 4.86 9.99 17.62
C ALA A 291 5.97 9.41 16.74
N VAL A 292 5.69 9.30 15.44
CA VAL A 292 6.68 8.96 14.40
C VAL A 292 6.81 10.10 13.40
N ILE A 293 8.04 10.48 13.07
CA ILE A 293 8.36 11.45 12.02
C ILE A 293 9.05 10.71 10.87
N PHE A 294 8.42 10.70 9.70
CA PHE A 294 9.04 10.26 8.46
C PHE A 294 9.70 11.43 7.74
N THR A 295 10.98 11.27 7.40
CA THR A 295 11.72 12.26 6.57
C THR A 295 11.75 11.88 5.09
N LYS A 296 11.15 10.74 4.72
CA LYS A 296 10.94 10.26 3.36
C LYS A 296 9.58 9.57 3.27
N GLY A 297 9.02 9.46 2.07
CA GLY A 297 7.73 8.79 1.82
C GLY A 297 6.59 9.76 1.52
N SER A 298 5.36 9.27 1.61
CA SER A 298 4.16 10.03 1.28
C SER A 298 2.94 9.46 1.99
N LEU A 299 1.79 10.13 1.93
CA LEU A 299 0.53 9.68 2.56
C LEU A 299 0.16 8.23 2.20
N THR A 300 0.50 7.79 0.99
CA THR A 300 0.09 6.48 0.47
C THR A 300 1.13 5.38 0.76
N ALA A 301 2.18 5.67 1.52
CA ALA A 301 3.15 4.67 1.93
C ALA A 301 2.50 3.60 2.84
N HIS A 302 2.83 2.32 2.65
CA HIS A 302 2.35 1.23 3.51
C HIS A 302 2.76 1.47 4.97
N SER A 303 3.97 1.98 5.21
CA SER A 303 4.41 2.37 6.55
C SER A 303 3.49 3.40 7.22
N VAL A 304 2.97 4.35 6.44
CA VAL A 304 2.07 5.40 6.93
C VAL A 304 0.71 4.80 7.25
N THR A 305 0.20 3.96 6.35
CA THR A 305 -1.01 3.16 6.58
C THR A 305 -0.94 2.38 7.89
N ILE A 306 0.15 1.64 8.14
CA ILE A 306 0.30 0.80 9.33
C ILE A 306 0.21 1.63 10.61
N LEU A 307 0.95 2.74 10.65
CA LEU A 307 0.92 3.63 11.81
C LEU A 307 -0.45 4.26 12.01
N ARG A 308 -1.13 4.62 10.92
CA ARG A 308 -2.48 5.18 10.93
C ARG A 308 -3.49 4.20 11.53
N GLU A 309 -3.48 2.94 11.07
CA GLU A 309 -4.37 1.87 11.55
C GLU A 309 -4.08 1.48 13.01
N LEU A 310 -2.80 1.53 13.42
CA LEU A 310 -2.40 1.32 14.81
C LEU A 310 -2.62 2.55 15.71
N GLY A 311 -3.17 3.65 15.15
CA GLY A 311 -3.49 4.86 15.90
C GLY A 311 -2.26 5.64 16.41
N VAL A 312 -1.09 5.42 15.81
CA VAL A 312 0.15 6.12 16.18
C VAL A 312 0.17 7.51 15.52
N PRO A 313 0.33 8.62 16.28
CA PRO A 313 0.51 9.95 15.71
C PRO A 313 1.72 9.98 14.78
N LEU A 314 1.55 10.48 13.55
CA LEU A 314 2.63 10.51 12.57
C LEU A 314 2.70 11.82 11.79
N LEU A 315 3.92 12.19 11.44
CA LEU A 315 4.26 13.39 10.68
C LEU A 315 5.18 13.00 9.52
N ILE A 316 4.88 13.45 8.31
CA ILE A 316 5.80 13.32 7.16
C ILE A 316 6.33 14.71 6.84
N ASP A 317 7.65 14.90 6.99
CA ASP A 317 8.31 16.16 6.67
C ASP A 317 9.74 15.91 6.17
N HIS A 318 9.94 16.16 4.88
CA HIS A 318 11.21 15.92 4.19
C HIS A 318 12.33 16.91 4.56
N LYS A 319 12.00 18.01 5.24
CA LYS A 319 12.95 19.08 5.61
C LYS A 319 13.52 18.88 7.01
N LEU A 320 12.89 18.07 7.86
CA LEU A 320 13.36 17.83 9.22
C LEU A 320 14.62 16.96 9.27
N ASN A 321 15.55 17.33 10.15
CA ASN A 321 16.80 16.60 10.37
C ASN A 321 17.21 16.65 11.84
N PHE A 322 16.38 16.05 12.71
CA PHE A 322 16.69 15.89 14.14
C PHE A 322 17.58 14.66 14.39
N LYS A 323 18.29 14.68 15.52
CA LYS A 323 19.15 13.57 15.96
C LYS A 323 18.71 13.02 17.30
N SER A 324 19.09 11.77 17.57
CA SER A 324 18.81 11.13 18.85
C SER A 324 19.27 12.00 20.02
N GLY A 325 18.38 12.23 20.99
CA GLY A 325 18.64 13.10 22.14
C GLY A 325 18.12 14.53 21.99
N ASP A 326 17.75 14.97 20.78
CA ASP A 326 17.12 16.28 20.59
C ASP A 326 15.77 16.33 21.31
N LYS A 327 15.56 17.36 22.13
CA LYS A 327 14.25 17.63 22.73
C LYS A 327 13.42 18.43 21.75
N VAL A 328 12.22 17.95 21.47
CA VAL A 328 11.33 18.61 20.51
C VAL A 328 9.93 18.74 21.08
N LYS A 329 9.20 19.67 20.47
CA LYS A 329 7.78 19.88 20.65
C LYS A 329 7.11 19.78 19.29
N ILE A 330 6.09 18.94 19.16
CA ILE A 330 5.26 18.78 17.98
C ILE A 330 3.87 19.32 18.32
N THR A 331 3.43 20.31 17.57
CA THR A 331 2.10 20.92 17.72
C THR A 331 1.05 20.14 16.94
N ARG A 332 -0.24 20.41 17.21
CA ARG A 332 -1.35 19.69 16.54
C ARG A 332 -1.36 19.88 15.02
N ASP A 333 -0.89 21.03 14.55
CA ASP A 333 -0.71 21.38 13.13
C ASP A 333 0.61 20.86 12.55
N GLY A 334 1.32 19.98 13.25
CA GLY A 334 2.52 19.30 12.74
C GLY A 334 3.81 20.11 12.83
N LYS A 335 3.77 21.37 13.29
CA LYS A 335 4.99 22.16 13.43
C LYS A 335 5.87 21.59 14.53
N VAL A 336 7.11 21.27 14.16
CA VAL A 336 8.14 20.73 15.06
C VAL A 336 9.17 21.81 15.43
N THR A 337 9.40 22.01 16.72
CA THR A 337 10.40 22.95 17.24
C THR A 337 11.35 22.28 18.22
N LYS A 338 12.65 22.52 18.09
CA LYS A 338 13.66 22.11 19.07
C LYS A 338 13.50 22.92 20.36
N GLN A 339 13.64 22.26 21.51
CA GLN A 339 13.53 22.87 22.85
C GLN A 339 14.89 23.03 23.53
#